data_AF-A0A077LNF5-F1
#
_entry.id   AF-A0A077LNF5-F1
#
_cell.length_a   1.000
_cell.length_b   1.000
_cell.length_c   1.000
_cell.angle_alpha   90.00
_cell.angle_beta   90.00
_cell.angle_gamma   90.00
#
_symmetry.space_group_name_H-M   'P 1'
#
loop_
_entity.id
_entity.type
_entity.pdbx_description
1 polymer ?
#
loop_
_entity_poly.entity_id
_entity_poly.type
_entity_poly.pdbx_seq_one_letter_code
_entity_poly.pdbx_strand_id
1 'polypeptide(L)'
;MSGAIKPAQRAPGAARGQGARGLPDERLDRLAAEHLNMKHILQQLSSMAYNFSSLPAEQATKELSSLLEQFDNELLPHEHDDEEQLYPSLVDYLKGDDPLGALSHTHRELFRMIGLLRHMNQQLATQPSNVDLKEIQILLIRLDTLLALHFSLEEELYQTLDLR
;
A
#
# COMPACT_ATOMS: atom_id res chain seq x y z
N MET A 1 -34.77 47.90 13.38
CA MET A 1 -35.25 47.11 12.24
C MET A 1 -34.31 45.90 12.12
N SER A 2 -34.66 44.79 12.77
CA SER A 2 -33.81 43.61 12.87
C SER A 2 -34.39 42.52 11.95
N GLY A 3 -33.69 42.23 10.85
CA GLY A 3 -34.10 41.24 9.86
C GLY A 3 -33.67 39.83 10.29
N ALA A 4 -34.64 39.00 10.66
CA ALA A 4 -34.44 37.59 10.98
C ALA A 4 -34.33 36.76 9.69
N ILE A 5 -33.22 36.05 9.52
CA ILE A 5 -33.03 35.06 8.46
C ILE A 5 -33.69 33.76 8.91
N LYS A 6 -34.71 33.28 8.18
CA LYS A 6 -35.32 31.97 8.40
C LYS A 6 -34.42 30.88 7.80
N PRO A 7 -34.12 29.78 8.51
CA PRO A 7 -33.49 28.62 7.87
C PRO A 7 -34.51 27.87 7.01
N ALA A 8 -34.11 27.53 5.78
CA ALA A 8 -34.87 26.70 4.86
C ALA A 8 -34.88 25.24 5.35
N GLN A 9 -36.07 24.67 5.52
CA GLN A 9 -36.25 23.27 5.88
C GLN A 9 -36.06 22.39 4.64
N ARG A 10 -35.13 21.44 4.72
CA ARG A 10 -34.91 20.41 3.70
C ARG A 10 -35.85 19.23 3.98
N ALA A 11 -36.68 18.88 3.01
CA ALA A 11 -37.57 17.72 3.10
C ALA A 11 -36.75 16.40 3.10
N PRO A 12 -37.19 15.35 3.82
CA PRO A 12 -36.55 14.04 3.76
C PRO A 12 -36.92 13.35 2.45
N GLY A 13 -35.96 13.25 1.53
CA GLY A 13 -36.03 12.33 0.41
C GLY A 13 -35.90 10.90 0.94
N ALA A 14 -36.90 10.06 0.65
CA ALA A 14 -36.88 8.64 0.98
C ALA A 14 -35.69 7.94 0.30
N ALA A 15 -34.61 7.70 1.05
CA ALA A 15 -33.56 6.78 0.66
C ALA A 15 -34.13 5.36 0.76
N ARG A 16 -34.67 4.90 -0.37
CA ARG A 16 -34.99 3.49 -0.64
C ARG A 16 -33.78 2.66 -0.23
N GLY A 17 -33.95 1.76 0.73
CA GLY A 17 -32.91 0.86 1.21
C GLY A 17 -32.32 0.07 0.06
N GLN A 18 -31.14 0.50 -0.41
CA GLN A 18 -30.24 -0.36 -1.15
C GLN A 18 -29.61 -1.24 -0.08
N GLY A 19 -29.96 -2.53 -0.06
CA GLY A 19 -29.25 -3.50 0.74
C GLY A 19 -27.74 -3.35 0.47
N ALA A 20 -26.93 -3.53 1.51
CA ALA A 20 -25.48 -3.49 1.37
C ALA A 20 -25.08 -4.33 0.15
N ARG A 21 -24.53 -3.69 -0.87
CA ARG A 21 -24.10 -4.37 -2.09
C ARG A 21 -22.63 -4.70 -1.86
N GLY A 22 -22.26 -5.97 -1.97
CA GLY A 22 -20.87 -6.40 -1.93
C GLY A 22 -20.20 -6.19 -3.27
N LEU A 23 -18.89 -6.39 -3.33
CA LEU A 23 -18.20 -6.48 -4.60
C LEU A 23 -18.60 -7.76 -5.36
N PRO A 24 -18.63 -7.76 -6.70
CA PRO A 24 -18.84 -8.98 -7.48
C PRO A 24 -17.75 -10.02 -7.21
N ASP A 25 -18.14 -11.30 -7.20
CA ASP A 25 -17.25 -12.38 -6.81
C ASP A 25 -15.95 -12.45 -7.62
N GLU A 26 -16.05 -12.34 -8.95
CA GLU A 26 -14.90 -12.34 -9.86
C GLU A 26 -13.87 -11.25 -9.52
N ARG A 27 -14.32 -10.09 -9.02
CA ARG A 27 -13.42 -9.00 -8.63
C ARG A 27 -12.70 -9.32 -7.33
N LEU A 28 -13.39 -9.88 -6.34
CA LEU A 28 -12.78 -10.30 -5.07
C LEU A 28 -11.74 -11.42 -5.29
N ASP A 29 -12.05 -12.39 -6.15
CA ASP A 29 -11.13 -13.49 -6.46
C ASP A 29 -9.88 -12.98 -7.19
N ARG A 30 -10.03 -11.96 -8.06
CA ARG A 30 -8.89 -11.33 -8.74
C ARG A 30 -7.97 -10.60 -7.76
N LEU A 31 -8.53 -9.78 -6.86
CA LEU A 31 -7.77 -9.05 -5.84
C LEU A 31 -7.00 -10.02 -4.93
N ALA A 32 -7.65 -11.11 -4.51
CA ALA A 32 -6.99 -12.16 -3.73
C ALA A 32 -5.83 -12.83 -4.51
N ALA A 33 -6.00 -13.08 -5.81
CA ALA A 33 -4.95 -13.65 -6.65
C ALA A 33 -3.76 -12.70 -6.84
N GLU A 34 -4.01 -11.41 -7.05
CA GLU A 34 -2.98 -10.36 -7.14
C GLU A 34 -2.12 -10.34 -5.86
N HIS A 35 -2.73 -10.38 -4.68
CA HIS A 35 -2.01 -10.42 -3.40
C HIS A 35 -1.21 -11.71 -3.19
N LEU A 36 -1.76 -12.86 -3.58
CA LEU A 36 -1.04 -14.13 -3.54
C LEU A 36 0.23 -14.08 -4.40
N ASN A 37 0.17 -13.39 -5.55
CA ASN A 37 1.30 -13.21 -6.43
C ASN A 37 2.39 -12.32 -5.82
N MET A 38 2.09 -11.45 -4.85
CA MET A 38 3.09 -10.58 -4.21
C MET A 38 3.85 -11.24 -3.04
N LYS A 39 3.52 -12.50 -2.68
CA LYS A 39 4.14 -13.20 -1.55
C LYS A 39 5.65 -13.37 -1.67
N HIS A 40 6.20 -13.52 -2.87
CA HIS A 40 7.66 -13.66 -3.05
C HIS A 40 8.39 -12.37 -2.68
N ILE A 41 7.81 -11.21 -3.00
CA ILE A 41 8.39 -9.90 -2.66
C ILE A 41 8.48 -9.74 -1.14
N LEU A 42 7.40 -10.08 -0.43
CA LEU A 42 7.37 -10.07 1.05
C LEU A 42 8.43 -11.00 1.64
N GLN A 43 8.58 -12.21 1.09
CA GLN A 43 9.58 -13.16 1.57
C GLN A 43 11.01 -12.67 1.35
N GLN A 44 11.29 -12.09 0.17
CA GLN A 44 12.59 -11.51 -0.14
C GLN A 44 12.89 -10.32 0.76
N LEU A 45 11.94 -9.39 0.90
CA LEU A 45 12.06 -8.21 1.77
C LEU A 45 12.31 -8.62 3.23
N SER A 46 11.57 -9.59 3.75
CA SER A 46 11.72 -10.09 5.12
C SER A 46 13.10 -10.74 5.35
N SER A 47 13.59 -11.53 4.38
CA SER A 47 14.94 -12.09 4.45
C SER A 47 15.99 -10.98 4.52
N MET A 48 15.89 -9.97 3.66
CA MET A 48 16.83 -8.85 3.64
C MET A 48 16.74 -8.02 4.93
N ALA A 49 15.53 -7.75 5.44
CA ALA A 49 15.33 -7.11 6.73
C ALA A 49 16.07 -7.84 7.87
N TYR A 50 16.14 -9.18 7.83
CA TYR A 50 16.82 -9.98 8.83
C TYR A 50 18.36 -9.94 8.73
N ASN A 51 18.95 -10.01 7.53
CA ASN A 51 20.39 -10.26 7.37
C ASN A 51 21.18 -9.25 6.52
N PHE A 52 20.55 -8.22 5.95
CA PHE A 52 21.19 -7.38 4.92
C PHE A 52 22.54 -6.77 5.33
N SER A 53 22.68 -6.25 6.55
CA SER A 53 23.93 -5.60 6.99
C SER A 53 25.11 -6.56 7.16
N SER A 54 24.86 -7.87 7.14
CA SER A 54 25.90 -8.90 7.20
C SER A 54 26.42 -9.33 5.82
N LEU A 55 25.80 -8.85 4.74
CA LEU A 55 26.16 -9.21 3.38
C LEU A 55 27.46 -8.53 2.93
N PRO A 56 28.27 -9.18 2.09
CA PRO A 56 29.31 -8.50 1.33
C PRO A 56 28.72 -7.40 0.44
N ALA A 57 29.41 -6.27 0.30
CA ALA A 57 28.89 -5.09 -0.42
C ALA A 57 28.41 -5.37 -1.85
N GLU A 58 29.11 -6.23 -2.59
CA GLU A 58 28.71 -6.64 -3.96
C GLU A 58 27.38 -7.40 -3.94
N GLN A 59 27.22 -8.33 -2.99
CA GLN A 59 25.98 -9.09 -2.82
C GLN A 59 24.83 -8.19 -2.36
N ALA A 60 25.09 -7.29 -1.40
CA ALA A 60 24.12 -6.30 -0.92
C ALA A 60 23.58 -5.42 -2.07
N THR A 61 24.48 -4.95 -2.94
CA THR A 61 24.12 -4.14 -4.12
C THR A 61 23.23 -4.93 -5.09
N LYS A 62 23.58 -6.20 -5.35
CA LYS A 62 22.83 -7.07 -6.26
C LYS A 62 21.43 -7.38 -5.71
N GLU A 63 21.33 -7.76 -4.43
CA GLU A 63 20.05 -8.08 -3.80
C GLU A 63 19.13 -6.86 -3.72
N LEU A 64 19.66 -5.70 -3.33
CA LEU A 64 18.88 -4.47 -3.28
C LEU A 64 18.42 -4.02 -4.66
N SER A 65 19.26 -4.15 -5.68
CA SER A 65 18.87 -3.85 -7.07
C SER A 65 17.76 -4.80 -7.56
N SER A 66 17.87 -6.10 -7.27
CA SER A 66 16.83 -7.08 -7.63
C SER A 66 15.50 -6.81 -6.92
N LEU A 67 15.53 -6.41 -5.65
CA LEU A 67 14.32 -6.05 -4.91
C LEU A 67 13.65 -4.81 -5.51
N LEU A 68 14.43 -3.78 -5.83
CA LEU A 68 13.93 -2.55 -6.44
C LEU A 68 13.32 -2.80 -7.83
N GLU A 69 13.88 -3.73 -8.61
CA GLU A 69 13.32 -4.14 -9.89
C GLU A 69 11.96 -4.86 -9.72
N GLN A 70 11.82 -5.73 -8.73
CA GLN A 70 10.51 -6.34 -8.41
C GLN A 70 9.50 -5.28 -7.96
N PHE A 71 9.92 -4.31 -7.15
CA PHE A 71 9.04 -3.20 -6.79
C PHE A 71 8.58 -2.40 -8.02
N ASP A 72 9.47 -2.11 -8.96
CA ASP A 72 9.11 -1.36 -10.17
C ASP A 72 8.18 -2.13 -11.12
N ASN A 73 8.34 -3.45 -11.20
CA ASN A 73 7.61 -4.27 -12.17
C ASN A 73 6.29 -4.83 -11.62
N GLU A 74 6.16 -4.95 -10.31
CA GLU A 74 5.05 -5.69 -9.68
C GLU A 74 4.34 -4.84 -8.63
N LEU A 75 5.06 -4.43 -7.57
CA LEU A 75 4.44 -3.78 -6.42
C LEU A 75 3.91 -2.37 -6.77
N LEU A 76 4.77 -1.48 -7.26
CA LEU A 76 4.40 -0.09 -7.52
C LEU A 76 3.28 0.06 -8.57
N PRO A 77 3.27 -0.69 -9.69
CA PRO A 77 2.14 -0.68 -10.60
C PRO A 77 0.82 -1.07 -9.92
N HIS A 78 0.84 -2.12 -9.09
CA HIS A 78 -0.34 -2.57 -8.35
C HIS A 78 -0.87 -1.48 -7.41
N GLU A 79 -0.02 -0.91 -6.54
CA GLU A 79 -0.47 0.13 -5.61
C GLU A 79 -0.99 1.39 -6.33
N HIS A 80 -0.41 1.70 -7.49
CA HIS A 80 -0.84 2.85 -8.29
C HIS A 80 -2.19 2.60 -8.95
N ASP A 81 -2.40 1.42 -9.53
CA ASP A 81 -3.70 1.01 -10.07
C ASP A 81 -4.78 1.00 -8.97
N ASP A 82 -4.41 0.66 -7.75
CA ASP A 82 -5.34 0.70 -6.62
C ASP A 82 -5.78 2.13 -6.27
N GLU A 83 -4.84 3.06 -6.14
CA GLU A 83 -5.16 4.48 -5.87
C GLU A 83 -5.92 5.14 -7.03
N GLU A 84 -5.56 4.84 -8.28
CA GLU A 84 -6.14 5.52 -9.45
C GLU A 84 -7.46 4.90 -9.92
N GLN A 85 -7.66 3.60 -9.73
CA GLN A 85 -8.78 2.87 -10.31
C GLN A 85 -9.62 2.14 -9.28
N LEU A 86 -9.00 1.33 -8.41
CA LEU A 86 -9.75 0.49 -7.47
C LEU A 86 -10.46 1.34 -6.43
N TYR A 87 -9.72 2.11 -5.64
CA TYR A 87 -10.21 2.88 -4.51
C TYR A 87 -11.34 3.85 -4.88
N PRO A 88 -11.25 4.63 -5.98
CA PRO A 88 -12.38 5.44 -6.45
C PRO A 88 -13.65 4.62 -6.73
N SER A 89 -13.50 3.39 -7.22
CA SER A 89 -14.64 2.50 -7.49
C SER A 89 -15.24 1.87 -6.22
N LEU A 90 -14.51 1.86 -5.11
CA LEU A 90 -14.97 1.30 -3.83
C LEU A 90 -15.75 2.31 -2.96
N VAL A 91 -15.66 3.61 -3.25
CA VAL A 91 -16.29 4.68 -2.44
C VAL A 91 -17.79 4.45 -2.24
N ASP A 92 -18.51 3.94 -3.25
CA ASP A 92 -19.95 3.69 -3.19
C ASP A 92 -20.33 2.49 -2.28
N TYR A 93 -19.34 1.64 -1.95
CA TYR A 93 -19.52 0.41 -1.19
C TYR A 93 -19.14 0.57 0.28
N LEU A 94 -18.30 1.57 0.59
CA LEU A 94 -17.73 1.78 1.91
C LEU A 94 -18.53 2.81 2.71
N LYS A 95 -18.57 2.62 4.03
CA LYS A 95 -19.23 3.52 4.97
C LYS A 95 -18.19 4.25 5.81
N GLY A 96 -18.45 5.52 6.14
CA GLY A 96 -17.57 6.36 6.94
C GLY A 96 -17.08 7.57 6.17
N ASP A 97 -16.44 8.52 6.87
CA ASP A 97 -16.00 9.78 6.28
C ASP A 97 -14.75 9.61 5.40
N ASP A 98 -13.85 8.70 5.77
CA ASP A 98 -12.63 8.38 5.01
C ASP A 98 -12.19 6.91 5.24
N PRO A 99 -12.90 5.93 4.64
CA PRO A 99 -12.65 4.51 4.87
C PRO A 99 -11.34 4.01 4.24
N LEU A 100 -10.76 4.75 3.29
CA LEU A 100 -9.54 4.37 2.57
C LEU A 100 -8.31 5.20 2.99
N GLY A 101 -8.48 6.25 3.79
CA GLY A 101 -7.40 7.15 4.16
C GLY A 101 -6.21 6.48 4.84
N ALA A 102 -6.43 5.41 5.60
CA ALA A 102 -5.35 4.62 6.19
C ALA A 102 -4.52 3.91 5.11
N LEU A 103 -5.17 3.32 4.10
CA LEU A 103 -4.51 2.64 2.98
C LEU A 103 -3.76 3.61 2.08
N SER A 104 -4.41 4.71 1.65
CA SER A 104 -3.71 5.74 0.87
C SER A 104 -2.53 6.36 1.66
N HIS A 105 -2.59 6.40 2.99
CA HIS A 105 -1.45 6.81 3.80
C HIS A 105 -0.31 5.80 3.77
N THR A 106 -0.60 4.49 3.86
CA THR A 106 0.46 3.47 3.77
C THR A 106 1.12 3.48 2.40
N HIS A 107 0.36 3.63 1.30
CA HIS A 107 0.91 3.77 -0.06
C HIS A 107 1.92 4.91 -0.19
N ARG A 108 1.56 6.13 0.26
CA ARG A 108 2.47 7.27 0.23
C ARG A 108 3.78 6.99 0.96
N GLU A 109 3.70 6.31 2.11
CA GLU A 109 4.87 5.99 2.89
C GLU A 109 5.71 4.86 2.25
N LEU A 110 5.07 3.85 1.65
CA LEU A 110 5.74 2.82 0.84
C LEU A 110 6.54 3.47 -0.30
N PHE A 111 5.90 4.33 -1.10
CA PHE A 111 6.55 5.03 -2.22
C PHE A 111 7.74 5.87 -1.75
N ARG A 112 7.58 6.59 -0.63
CA ARG A 112 8.65 7.40 -0.04
C ARG A 112 9.84 6.53 0.40
N MET A 113 9.58 5.41 1.09
CA MET A 113 10.64 4.50 1.55
C MET A 113 11.35 3.79 0.40
N ILE A 114 10.62 3.34 -0.62
CA ILE A 114 11.19 2.73 -1.83
C ILE A 114 12.06 3.74 -2.58
N GLY A 115 11.61 5.00 -2.70
CA GLY A 115 12.42 6.08 -3.27
C GLY A 115 13.73 6.31 -2.52
N LEU A 116 13.70 6.26 -1.18
CA LEU A 116 14.90 6.37 -0.35
C LEU A 116 15.83 5.16 -0.53
N LEU A 117 15.30 3.94 -0.56
CA LEU A 117 16.10 2.74 -0.85
C LEU A 117 16.77 2.82 -2.23
N ARG A 118 16.08 3.34 -3.25
CA ARG A 118 16.65 3.57 -4.58
C ARG A 118 17.84 4.52 -4.52
N HIS A 119 17.72 5.62 -3.78
CA HIS A 119 18.83 6.56 -3.60
C HIS A 119 20.02 5.89 -2.90
N MET A 120 19.77 5.16 -1.81
CA MET A 120 20.82 4.45 -1.08
C MET A 120 21.48 3.35 -1.94
N ASN A 121 20.73 2.66 -2.80
CA ASN A 121 21.27 1.67 -3.73
C ASN A 121 22.21 2.31 -4.77
N GLN A 122 21.85 3.48 -5.31
CA GLN A 122 22.71 4.24 -6.23
C GLN A 122 24.02 4.68 -5.55
N GLN A 123 23.95 5.12 -4.29
CA GLN A 123 25.13 5.45 -3.50
C GLN A 123 25.98 4.20 -3.23
N LEU A 124 25.35 3.08 -2.90
CA LEU A 124 26.04 1.81 -2.64
C LEU A 124 26.79 1.33 -3.88
N ALA A 125 26.19 1.46 -5.07
CA ALA A 125 26.82 1.07 -6.33
C ALA A 125 27.99 1.98 -6.74
N THR A 126 27.98 3.26 -6.37
CA THR A 126 28.99 4.25 -6.81
C THR A 126 30.09 4.51 -5.79
N GLN A 127 29.75 4.49 -4.50
CA GLN A 127 30.65 4.80 -3.38
C GLN A 127 30.37 3.87 -2.19
N PRO A 128 30.62 2.55 -2.31
CA PRO A 128 30.23 1.57 -1.29
C PRO A 128 30.80 1.86 0.11
N SER A 129 31.98 2.49 0.19
CA SER A 129 32.63 2.86 1.45
C SER A 129 31.90 3.94 2.25
N ASN A 130 31.00 4.69 1.61
CA ASN A 130 30.28 5.81 2.21
C ASN A 130 28.87 5.43 2.68
N VAL A 131 28.46 4.18 2.49
CA VAL A 131 27.12 3.69 2.80
C VAL A 131 27.18 2.76 4.00
N ASP A 132 26.40 3.07 5.03
CA ASP A 132 26.20 2.15 6.14
C ASP A 132 25.08 1.14 5.79
N LEU A 133 25.46 -0.13 5.59
CA LEU A 133 24.50 -1.20 5.30
C LEU A 133 23.48 -1.39 6.44
N LYS A 134 23.81 -0.98 7.67
CA LYS A 134 22.87 -1.00 8.78
C LYS A 134 21.74 0.01 8.61
N GLU A 135 22.01 1.18 8.05
CA GLU A 135 20.98 2.18 7.75
C GLU A 135 20.00 1.65 6.69
N ILE A 136 20.52 1.00 5.66
CA ILE A 136 19.69 0.32 4.65
C ILE A 136 18.86 -0.79 5.31
N GLN A 137 19.46 -1.62 6.15
CA GLN A 137 18.73 -2.69 6.84
C GLN A 137 17.61 -2.14 7.73
N ILE A 138 17.84 -1.04 8.46
CA ILE A 138 16.80 -0.38 9.26
C ILE A 138 15.64 0.08 8.37
N LEU A 139 15.92 0.62 7.19
CA LEU A 139 14.89 1.02 6.24
C LEU A 139 14.14 -0.19 5.66
N LEU A 140 14.83 -1.30 5.37
CA LEU A 140 14.22 -2.55 4.95
C LEU A 140 13.29 -3.14 6.03
N ILE A 141 13.69 -3.12 7.31
CA ILE A 141 12.84 -3.56 8.44
C ILE A 141 11.57 -2.71 8.54
N ARG A 142 11.71 -1.39 8.38
CA ARG A 142 10.56 -0.47 8.39
C ARG A 142 9.62 -0.74 7.22
N LEU A 143 10.18 -0.95 6.02
CA LEU A 143 9.40 -1.27 4.82
C LEU A 143 8.69 -2.62 4.96
N ASP A 144 9.37 -3.65 5.47
CA ASP A 144 8.80 -4.98 5.76
C ASP A 144 7.60 -4.87 6.70
N THR A 145 7.76 -4.13 7.80
CA THR A 145 6.69 -3.92 8.78
C THR A 145 5.51 -3.15 8.19
N LEU A 146 5.79 -2.08 7.43
CA LEU A 146 4.77 -1.24 6.83
C LEU A 146 3.99 -1.99 5.74
N LEU A 147 4.69 -2.77 4.92
CA LEU A 147 4.08 -3.53 3.84
C LEU A 147 3.21 -4.65 4.41
N ALA A 148 3.67 -5.35 5.45
CA ALA A 148 2.84 -6.34 6.16
C ALA A 148 1.57 -5.71 6.75
N LEU A 149 1.67 -4.51 7.33
CA LEU A 149 0.49 -3.78 7.82
C LEU A 149 -0.46 -3.40 6.68
N HIS A 150 0.08 -2.90 5.57
CA HIS A 150 -0.70 -2.53 4.39
C HIS A 150 -1.52 -3.73 3.87
N PHE A 151 -0.90 -4.89 3.64
CA PHE A 151 -1.60 -6.10 3.21
C PHE A 151 -2.69 -6.54 4.21
N SER A 152 -2.45 -6.41 5.52
CA SER A 152 -3.44 -6.73 6.54
C SER A 152 -4.65 -5.79 6.48
N LEU A 153 -4.43 -4.50 6.23
CA LEU A 153 -5.52 -3.51 6.09
C LEU A 153 -6.37 -3.79 4.85
N GLU A 154 -5.75 -4.18 3.74
CA GLU A 154 -6.49 -4.54 2.53
C GLU A 154 -7.24 -5.85 2.65
N GLU A 155 -6.67 -6.85 3.31
CA GLU A 155 -7.38 -8.10 3.60
C GLU A 155 -8.62 -7.84 4.46
N GLU A 156 -8.52 -7.00 5.49
CA GLU A 156 -9.67 -6.56 6.28
C GLU A 156 -10.70 -5.80 5.43
N LEU A 157 -10.25 -4.91 4.53
CA LEU A 157 -11.13 -4.20 3.59
C LEU A 157 -11.89 -5.18 2.70
N TYR A 158 -11.21 -6.15 2.08
CA TYR A 158 -11.84 -7.13 1.20
C TYR A 158 -12.83 -8.02 1.96
N GLN A 159 -12.50 -8.43 3.19
CA GLN A 159 -13.44 -9.17 4.04
C GLN A 159 -14.72 -8.38 4.34
N THR A 160 -14.64 -7.05 4.48
CA THR A 160 -15.85 -6.23 4.66
C THR A 160 -16.70 -6.09 3.39
N LEU A 161 -16.11 -6.32 2.22
CA LEU A 161 -16.77 -6.22 0.91
C LEU A 161 -17.27 -7.58 0.38
N ASP A 162 -16.83 -8.67 0.98
CA ASP A 162 -17.32 -10.03 0.72
C ASP A 162 -18.63 -10.27 1.47
N LEU A 163 -19.69 -10.57 0.70
CA LEU A 163 -21.03 -10.87 1.23
C LEU A 163 -21.48 -12.31 0.93
N ARG A 164 -20.55 -13.19 0.54
CA ARG A 164 -20.81 -14.61 0.25
C ARG A 164 -21.23 -15.39 1.50
#